data_AF-A0A141RJA1-F1
#
_entry.id   AF-A0A141RJA1-F1
#
_cell.length_a   1.000
_cell.length_b   1.000
_cell.length_c   1.000
_cell.angle_alpha   90.00
_cell.angle_beta   90.00
_cell.angle_gamma   90.00
#
_symmetry.space_group_name_H-M   'P 1'
#
loop_
_entity.id
_entity.type
_entity.pdbx_description
1 polymer ?
#
loop_
_entity_poly.entity_id
_entity_poly.type
_entity_poly.pdbx_seq_one_letter_code
_entity_poly.pdbx_strand_id
1 'polypeptide(L)' 'MIIGYARVSSIDQNLERQLDNLKTFGVEKIFTE' A
#
# COMPACT_ATOMS: atom_id res chain seq x y z
N MET A 1 -0.45 -6.08 15.53
CA MET A 1 0.16 -5.11 14.62
C MET A 1 0.08 -5.62 13.20
N ILE A 2 -0.86 -5.11 12.41
CA ILE A 2 -0.97 -5.45 10.98
C ILE A 2 -0.06 -4.49 10.20
N ILE A 3 0.86 -5.03 9.40
CA ILE A 3 1.81 -4.25 8.61
C ILE A 3 1.58 -4.56 7.13
N GLY A 4 1.44 -3.51 6.32
CA GLY A 4 1.23 -3.58 4.88
C GLY A 4 2.46 -3.13 4.11
N TYR A 5 2.62 -3.67 2.92
CA TYR A 5 3.66 -3.30 1.98
C TYR A 5 3.05 -3.11 0.59
N ALA A 6 3.33 -1.98 -0.03
CA ALA A 6 2.88 -1.66 -1.38
C ALA A 6 4.08 -1.26 -2.24
N ARG A 7 4.13 -1.71 -3.49
CA ARG A 7 5.18 -1.30 -4.42
C ARG A 7 4.66 -1.17 -5.84
N VAL A 8 5.33 -0.32 -6.60
CA VAL A 8 5.08 -0.17 -8.03
C VAL A 8 6.39 -0.30 -8.80
N SER A 9 6.35 -1.04 -9.90
CA SER A 9 7.47 -1.22 -10.82
C SER A 9 7.71 -0.01 -11.73
N SER A 10 6.72 0.89 -11.86
CA SER A 10 6.79 2.11 -12.67
C SER A 10 5.89 3.21 -12.09
N ILE A 11 6.27 4.48 -12.29
CA ILE A 11 5.49 5.65 -11.81
C ILE A 11 4.07 5.75 -12.38
N ASP A 12 3.82 5.11 -13.52
CA ASP A 12 2.51 5.09 -14.18
C ASP A 12 1.52 4.16 -13.46
N GLN A 13 2.01 3.27 -12.59
CA GLN A 13 1.17 2.37 -11.82
C GLN A 13 0.58 3.11 -10.62
N ASN A 14 -0.72 2.91 -10.40
CA ASN A 14 -1.45 3.57 -9.33
C ASN A 14 -1.15 2.94 -7.95
N LEU A 15 -0.13 3.48 -7.28
CA LEU A 15 0.24 3.12 -5.90
C LEU A 15 -0.86 3.50 -4.90
N GLU A 16 -1.57 4.61 -5.13
CA GLU A 16 -2.63 5.10 -4.24
C GLU A 16 -3.76 4.08 -4.08
N ARG A 17 -4.12 3.39 -5.17
CA ARG A 17 -5.11 2.30 -5.12
C ARG A 17 -4.65 1.15 -4.23
N GLN A 18 -3.35 0.80 -4.24
CA GLN A 18 -2.84 -0.26 -3.35
C GLN A 18 -2.91 0.18 -1.89
N LEU A 19 -2.55 1.44 -1.60
CA LEU A 19 -2.62 2.00 -0.24
C LEU A 19 -4.06 2.04 0.30
N ASP A 20 -5.03 2.41 -0.53
CA ASP A 20 -6.44 2.48 -0.12
C ASP A 20 -7.02 1.09 0.22
N ASN A 21 -6.66 0.09 -0.57
CA ASN A 21 -6.98 -1.30 -0.26
C ASN A 21 -6.36 -1.73 1.07
N LEU A 22 -5.06 -1.46 1.29
CA LEU A 22 -4.38 -1.79 2.54
C LEU A 22 -5.04 -1.12 3.76
N LYS A 23 -5.47 0.14 3.64
CA LYS A 23 -6.21 0.83 4.72
C LYS A 23 -7.54 0.13 5.04
N THR A 24 -8.24 -0.38 4.02
CA THR A 24 -9.50 -1.12 4.19
C THR A 24 -9.32 -2.42 5.00
N PHE A 25 -8.15 -3.04 4.93
CA PHE A 25 -7.81 -4.24 5.73
C PHE A 25 -7.39 -3.92 7.18
N GLY A 26 -7.44 -2.65 7.61
CA GLY A 26 -7.11 -2.26 8.99
C GLY A 26 -5.61 -2.30 9.29
N VAL A 27 -4.77 -2.03 8.29
CA VAL A 27 -3.31 -2.01 8.43
C VAL A 27 -2.87 -0.83 9.30
N GLU A 28 -2.06 -1.09 10.32
CA GLU A 28 -1.57 -0.08 11.29
C GLU A 28 -0.32 0.66 10.81
N LYS A 29 0.50 0.02 9.97
CA LYS A 29 1.70 0.64 9.39
C LYS A 29 1.92 0.16 7.96
N ILE A 30 2.18 1.09 7.04
CA ILE A 30 2.41 0.78 5.63
C ILE A 30 3.81 1.20 5.22
N PHE A 31 4.52 0.31 4.53
CA PHE A 31 5.81 0.58 3.89
C PHE A 31 5.63 0.59 2.37
N THR A 32 6.36 1.45 1.68
CA THR A 32 6.30 1.59 0.23
C THR A 32 7.68 1.58 -0.41
N GLU A 33 7.82 0.91 -1.55
CA GLU A 33 9.02 0.88 -2.40
C GLU A 33 8.70 1.21 -3.86
#